data_AF-A0A7C3RGL2-F1
#
_entry.id   AF-A0A7C3RGL2-F1
#
_cell.length_a   1.000
_cell.length_b   1.000
_cell.length_c   1.000
_cell.angle_alpha   90.00
_cell.angle_beta   90.00
_cell.angle_gamma   90.00
#
_symmetry.space_group_name_H-M   'P 1'
#
loop_
_entity.id
_entity.type
_entity.pdbx_description
1 polymer ?
#
loop_
_entity_poly.entity_id
_entity_poly.type
_entity_poly.pdbx_seq_one_letter_code
_entity_poly.pdbx_strand_id
1 'polypeptide(L)'
;MELNLSSKGIYPVCGIDEAGRGAIAGPLVAAAVILPPKCRIYLDDSKKLTPKQRESIARDIREVAIDIGLGIVEPGEIDTNGLAWANREAFKRALLDLDVEVKGIITDALGIDVDIFQLNIIDGDEICASVSAASIIAKVSRDSIMEYYDKLFPQYDFSHNKGYPTPSHRERLKIYKPSIIHRISFSPVREVLEYEE
;
A
#
# COMPACT_ATOMS: atom_id res chain seq x y z
N MET A 1 -9.30 4.03 18.22
CA MET A 1 -10.60 4.38 17.59
C MET A 1 -11.56 3.20 17.58
N GLU A 2 -11.04 2.04 17.21
CA GLU A 2 -11.67 0.74 17.01
C GLU A 2 -12.53 0.29 18.20
N LEU A 3 -12.02 0.43 19.43
CA LEU A 3 -12.78 0.11 20.65
C LEU A 3 -14.06 0.96 20.79
N ASN A 4 -14.02 2.24 20.40
CA ASN A 4 -15.18 3.12 20.44
C ASN A 4 -16.25 2.66 19.44
N LEU A 5 -15.84 2.32 18.22
CA LEU A 5 -16.73 1.77 17.20
C LEU A 5 -17.35 0.43 17.62
N SER A 6 -16.52 -0.47 18.18
CA SER A 6 -16.98 -1.76 18.70
C SER A 6 -18.02 -1.58 19.81
N SER A 7 -17.84 -0.61 20.73
CA SER A 7 -18.82 -0.31 21.78
C SER A 7 -20.15 0.23 21.26
N LYS A 8 -20.18 0.75 20.02
CA LYS A 8 -21.38 1.22 19.32
C LYS A 8 -22.01 0.15 18.43
N GLY A 9 -21.53 -1.09 18.49
CA GLY A 9 -22.02 -2.20 17.66
C GLY A 9 -21.45 -2.24 16.23
N ILE A 10 -20.45 -1.40 15.93
CA ILE A 10 -19.78 -1.38 14.62
C ILE A 10 -18.52 -2.25 14.75
N TYR A 11 -18.65 -3.53 14.42
CA TYR A 11 -17.58 -4.51 14.42
C TYR A 11 -17.97 -5.72 13.56
N PRO A 12 -17.07 -6.34 12.79
CA PRO A 12 -15.63 -6.06 12.65
C PRO A 12 -15.30 -4.72 11.98
N VAL A 13 -14.18 -4.11 12.37
CA VAL A 13 -13.65 -2.87 11.76
C VAL A 13 -12.30 -3.17 11.10
N CYS A 14 -12.15 -2.81 9.83
CA CYS A 14 -10.87 -2.90 9.14
C CYS A 14 -10.20 -1.53 9.04
N GLY A 15 -8.88 -1.49 9.18
CA GLY A 15 -8.05 -0.36 8.78
C GLY A 15 -7.49 -0.61 7.39
N ILE A 16 -7.39 0.43 6.56
CA ILE A 16 -6.89 0.34 5.19
C ILE A 16 -5.87 1.44 4.91
N ASP A 17 -4.77 1.06 4.27
CA ASP A 17 -3.72 1.98 3.81
C ASP A 17 -2.99 1.40 2.58
N GLU A 18 -2.21 2.23 1.88
CA GLU A 18 -1.43 1.85 0.71
C GLU A 18 0.09 2.08 0.79
N ALA A 19 0.81 1.35 -0.06
CA ALA A 19 2.20 1.58 -0.37
C ALA A 19 2.41 1.75 -1.88
N GLY A 20 3.32 2.63 -2.27
CA GLY A 20 3.75 2.79 -3.67
C GLY A 20 3.07 3.90 -4.45
N ARG A 21 2.28 4.76 -3.81
CA ARG A 21 1.59 5.87 -4.50
C ARG A 21 2.53 6.77 -5.31
N GLY A 22 3.68 7.14 -4.73
CA GLY A 22 4.68 8.01 -5.38
C GLY A 22 5.76 7.29 -6.21
N ALA A 23 5.66 5.97 -6.38
CA ALA A 23 6.63 5.23 -7.19
C ALA A 23 6.39 5.43 -8.69
N ILE A 24 7.46 5.40 -9.48
CA ILE A 24 7.41 5.46 -10.94
C ILE A 24 7.48 4.06 -11.58
N ALA A 25 7.71 3.02 -10.79
CA ALA A 25 7.70 1.63 -11.21
C ALA A 25 7.06 0.71 -10.16
N GLY A 26 6.48 -0.38 -10.64
CA GLY A 26 5.77 -1.40 -9.87
C GLY A 26 4.36 -0.98 -9.46
N PRO A 27 3.61 -1.92 -8.85
CA PRO A 27 2.20 -1.72 -8.54
C PRO A 27 2.00 -0.73 -7.39
N LEU A 28 0.75 -0.30 -7.28
CA LEU A 28 0.19 0.22 -6.04
C LEU A 28 -0.36 -0.97 -5.24
N VAL A 29 -0.04 -1.06 -3.96
CA VAL A 29 -0.51 -2.13 -3.08
C VAL A 29 -1.22 -1.52 -1.89
N ALA A 30 -2.44 -1.94 -1.63
CA ALA A 30 -3.18 -1.65 -0.41
C ALA A 30 -3.35 -2.91 0.43
N ALA A 31 -3.53 -2.71 1.72
CA ALA A 31 -3.91 -3.78 2.63
C ALA A 31 -5.14 -3.35 3.44
N ALA A 32 -6.03 -4.30 3.73
CA ALA A 32 -7.11 -4.14 4.68
C ALA A 32 -6.84 -5.10 5.85
N VAL A 33 -6.79 -4.58 7.08
CA VAL A 33 -6.43 -5.38 8.26
C VAL A 33 -7.52 -5.26 9.32
N ILE A 34 -8.05 -6.41 9.75
CA ILE A 34 -8.97 -6.51 10.88
C ILE A 34 -8.19 -7.01 12.09
N LEU A 35 -8.11 -6.19 13.13
CA LEU A 35 -7.49 -6.57 14.40
C LEU A 35 -8.53 -6.96 15.45
N PRO A 36 -8.19 -7.85 16.39
CA PRO A 36 -9.00 -8.07 17.58
C PRO A 36 -9.22 -6.76 18.36
N PRO A 37 -10.38 -6.52 18.99
CA PRO A 37 -10.70 -5.26 19.68
C PRO A 37 -9.68 -4.83 20.74
N LYS A 38 -9.01 -5.79 21.38
CA LYS A 38 -8.00 -5.56 22.43
C LYS A 38 -6.57 -5.86 21.96
N CYS A 39 -6.34 -5.84 20.66
CA CYS A 39 -5.02 -6.08 20.09
C CYS A 39 -4.03 -5.03 20.60
N ARG A 40 -2.89 -5.49 21.13
CA ARG A 40 -1.81 -4.64 21.66
C ARG A 40 -0.51 -4.89 20.89
N ILE A 41 -0.58 -4.84 19.57
CA ILE A 41 0.66 -4.80 18.78
C ILE A 41 1.26 -3.41 18.98
N TYR A 42 2.55 -3.35 19.32
CA TYR A 42 3.28 -2.10 19.34
C TYR A 42 3.54 -1.66 17.90
N LEU A 43 2.70 -0.76 17.41
CA LEU A 43 2.80 -0.18 16.08
C LEU A 43 3.44 1.19 16.26
N ASP A 44 4.76 1.21 16.36
CA ASP A 44 5.53 2.46 16.30
C ASP A 44 5.43 3.05 14.88
N ASP A 45 5.78 4.32 14.73
CA ASP A 45 5.74 5.03 13.45
C ASP A 45 6.45 4.21 12.35
N SER A 46 5.67 3.63 11.43
CA SER A 46 6.14 2.66 10.43
C SER A 46 7.21 3.24 9.51
N LYS A 47 7.28 4.58 9.43
CA LYS A 47 8.26 5.38 8.67
C LYS A 47 9.63 5.41 9.35
N LYS A 48 9.71 5.20 10.67
CA LYS A 48 10.97 5.11 11.44
C LYS A 48 11.52 3.69 11.56
N LEU A 49 10.72 2.68 11.22
CA LEU A 49 11.13 1.29 11.30
C LEU A 49 12.11 0.90 10.17
N THR A 50 13.14 0.14 10.54
CA THR A 50 14.01 -0.54 9.56
C THR A 50 13.24 -1.63 8.81
N PRO A 51 13.68 -2.05 7.61
CA PRO A 51 13.05 -3.15 6.87
C PRO A 51 12.88 -4.43 7.71
N LYS A 52 13.91 -4.82 8.47
CA LYS A 52 13.86 -6.00 9.35
C LYS A 52 12.83 -5.86 10.47
N GLN A 53 12.70 -4.67 11.06
CA GLN A 53 11.68 -4.42 12.08
C GLN A 53 10.27 -4.49 11.47
N ARG A 54 10.05 -3.90 10.29
CA ARG A 54 8.77 -4.01 9.58
C ARG A 54 8.42 -5.45 9.23
N GLU A 55 9.37 -6.25 8.77
CA GLU A 55 9.13 -7.68 8.52
C GLU A 55 8.75 -8.43 9.80
N SER A 56 9.40 -8.15 10.92
CA SER A 56 9.04 -8.76 12.20
C SER A 56 7.63 -8.39 12.62
N ILE A 57 7.29 -7.10 12.60
CA ILE A 57 5.96 -6.62 12.98
C ILE A 57 4.90 -7.13 12.00
N ALA A 58 5.21 -7.23 10.71
CA ALA A 58 4.30 -7.81 9.72
C ALA A 58 4.04 -9.30 9.96
N ARG A 59 4.98 -10.05 10.57
CA ARG A 59 4.71 -11.42 11.03
C ARG A 59 3.78 -11.41 12.23
N ASP A 60 4.07 -10.58 13.24
CA ASP A 60 3.24 -10.46 14.43
C ASP A 60 1.78 -10.05 14.07
N ILE A 61 1.61 -9.12 13.12
CA ILE A 61 0.30 -8.74 12.58
C ILE A 61 -0.41 -9.93 11.95
N ARG A 62 0.27 -10.72 11.10
CA ARG A 62 -0.33 -11.91 10.47
C ARG A 62 -0.74 -12.99 11.48
N GLU A 63 -0.04 -13.09 12.60
CA GLU A 63 -0.37 -14.06 13.64
C GLU A 63 -1.61 -13.67 14.46
N VAL A 64 -1.86 -12.37 14.64
CA VAL A 64 -2.94 -11.90 15.54
C VAL A 64 -4.12 -11.25 14.83
N ALA A 65 -3.97 -10.84 13.56
CA ALA A 65 -5.06 -10.29 12.79
C ALA A 65 -6.17 -11.34 12.63
N ILE A 66 -7.42 -10.88 12.68
CA ILE A 66 -8.57 -11.72 12.40
C ILE A 66 -8.60 -12.05 10.92
N ASP A 67 -8.29 -11.05 10.09
CA ASP A 67 -8.27 -11.19 8.65
C ASP A 67 -7.40 -10.09 8.03
N ILE A 68 -6.81 -10.39 6.88
CA ILE A 68 -5.95 -9.50 6.09
C ILE A 68 -6.24 -9.70 4.62
N GLY A 69 -6.70 -8.65 3.96
CA GLY A 69 -6.89 -8.61 2.51
C GLY A 69 -5.84 -7.74 1.83
N LEU A 70 -5.45 -8.08 0.60
CA LEU A 70 -4.51 -7.34 -0.23
C LEU A 70 -5.17 -6.88 -1.54
N GLY A 71 -4.92 -5.62 -1.90
CA GLY A 71 -5.35 -5.05 -3.15
C GLY A 71 -4.17 -4.57 -3.97
N ILE A 72 -3.96 -5.16 -5.14
CA ILE A 72 -2.85 -4.82 -6.03
C ILE A 72 -3.40 -4.20 -7.32
N VAL A 73 -2.85 -3.07 -7.74
CA VAL A 73 -3.16 -2.40 -9.00
C VAL A 73 -1.89 -2.23 -9.80
N GLU A 74 -1.84 -2.83 -10.98
CA GLU A 74 -0.64 -2.91 -11.82
C GLU A 74 -0.37 -1.59 -12.58
N PRO A 75 0.88 -1.29 -12.96
CA PRO A 75 1.26 -0.06 -13.66
C PRO A 75 0.38 0.28 -14.86
N GLY A 76 0.02 -0.71 -15.70
CA GLY A 76 -0.83 -0.48 -16.87
C GLY A 76 -2.26 -0.04 -16.51
N GLU A 77 -2.81 -0.53 -15.40
CA GLU A 77 -4.11 -0.08 -14.90
C GLU A 77 -4.03 1.34 -14.35
N ILE A 78 -2.93 1.68 -13.65
CA ILE A 78 -2.65 3.02 -13.14
C ILE A 78 -2.53 4.02 -14.30
N ASP A 79 -1.79 3.66 -15.35
CA ASP A 79 -1.59 4.50 -16.52
C ASP A 79 -2.89 4.73 -17.28
N THR A 80 -3.76 3.72 -17.36
CA THR A 80 -5.04 3.80 -18.07
C THR A 80 -6.07 4.65 -17.34
N ASN A 81 -6.18 4.49 -16.01
CA ASN A 81 -7.30 5.03 -15.23
C ASN A 81 -6.91 6.18 -14.30
N GLY A 82 -5.62 6.41 -14.11
CA GLY A 82 -5.06 7.43 -13.23
C GLY A 82 -4.91 6.98 -11.77
N LEU A 83 -4.04 7.70 -11.04
CA LEU A 83 -3.65 7.36 -9.67
C LEU A 83 -4.80 7.45 -8.66
N ALA A 84 -5.70 8.41 -8.81
CA ALA A 84 -6.85 8.56 -7.90
C ALA A 84 -7.83 7.38 -8.02
N TRP A 85 -8.02 6.84 -9.23
CA TRP A 85 -8.76 5.60 -9.43
C TRP A 85 -8.00 4.43 -8.82
N ALA A 86 -6.69 4.32 -9.10
CA ALA A 86 -5.88 3.21 -8.63
C ALA A 86 -5.87 3.07 -7.09
N ASN A 87 -5.77 4.19 -6.36
CA ASN A 87 -5.88 4.16 -4.90
C ASN A 87 -7.22 3.58 -4.42
N ARG A 88 -8.34 4.08 -4.96
CA ARG A 88 -9.69 3.59 -4.57
C ARG A 88 -9.89 2.14 -4.98
N GLU A 89 -9.38 1.76 -6.14
CA GLU A 89 -9.46 0.39 -6.64
C GLU A 89 -8.62 -0.57 -5.81
N ALA A 90 -7.40 -0.19 -5.41
CA ALA A 90 -6.59 -0.98 -4.49
C ALA A 90 -7.30 -1.19 -3.15
N PHE A 91 -7.94 -0.15 -2.61
CA PHE A 91 -8.72 -0.27 -1.38
C PHE A 91 -9.94 -1.20 -1.53
N LYS A 92 -10.67 -1.10 -2.65
CA LYS A 92 -11.79 -2.00 -2.96
C LYS A 92 -11.32 -3.45 -3.08
N ARG A 93 -10.22 -3.71 -3.78
CA ARG A 93 -9.64 -5.06 -3.92
C ARG A 93 -9.20 -5.62 -2.57
N ALA A 94 -8.55 -4.81 -1.75
CA ALA A 94 -8.14 -5.22 -0.40
C ALA A 94 -9.35 -5.58 0.49
N LEU A 95 -10.47 -4.87 0.35
CA LEU A 95 -11.72 -5.21 1.04
C LEU A 95 -12.36 -6.50 0.53
N LEU A 96 -12.35 -6.73 -0.79
CA LEU A 96 -12.92 -7.92 -1.42
C LEU A 96 -12.12 -9.19 -1.13
N ASP A 97 -10.84 -9.04 -0.79
CA ASP A 97 -9.94 -10.14 -0.42
C ASP A 97 -10.10 -10.58 1.04
N LEU A 98 -10.94 -9.88 1.83
CA LEU A 98 -11.30 -10.31 3.19
C LEU A 98 -12.38 -11.39 3.14
N ASP A 99 -12.22 -12.45 3.94
CA ASP A 99 -13.23 -13.49 4.16
C ASP A 99 -14.29 -13.04 5.18
N VAL A 100 -13.97 -12.05 6.02
CA VAL A 100 -14.84 -11.54 7.08
C VAL A 100 -15.71 -10.38 6.60
N GLU A 101 -17.01 -10.44 6.90
CA GLU A 101 -17.94 -9.34 6.63
C GLU A 101 -17.62 -8.12 7.51
N VAL A 102 -17.06 -7.07 6.88
CA VAL A 102 -16.70 -5.82 7.54
C VAL A 102 -17.94 -4.95 7.83
N LYS A 103 -18.04 -4.41 9.04
CA LYS A 103 -19.10 -3.47 9.44
C LYS A 103 -18.63 -2.01 9.51
N GLY A 104 -17.32 -1.79 9.59
CA GLY A 104 -16.74 -0.44 9.60
C GLY A 104 -15.35 -0.39 8.96
N ILE A 105 -15.04 0.72 8.31
CA ILE A 105 -13.77 0.98 7.65
C ILE A 105 -13.11 2.19 8.32
N ILE A 106 -11.80 2.14 8.50
CA ILE A 106 -10.97 3.30 8.82
C ILE A 106 -9.89 3.42 7.76
N THR A 107 -9.71 4.61 7.19
CA THR A 107 -8.66 4.89 6.19
C THR A 107 -7.85 6.13 6.59
N ASP A 108 -6.65 6.26 6.01
CA ASP A 108 -5.90 7.51 6.03
C ASP A 108 -6.43 8.46 4.93
N ALA A 109 -7.24 9.43 5.34
CA ALA A 109 -7.84 10.51 4.55
C ALA A 109 -8.77 10.14 3.36
N LEU A 110 -8.63 8.98 2.71
CA LEU A 110 -9.33 8.64 1.47
C LEU A 110 -10.53 7.72 1.71
N GLY A 111 -11.72 8.18 1.31
CA GLY A 111 -12.94 7.37 1.33
C GLY A 111 -13.04 6.39 0.15
N ILE A 112 -13.79 5.31 0.37
CA ILE A 112 -14.07 4.26 -0.62
C ILE A 112 -15.55 4.33 -0.99
N ASP A 113 -15.86 4.11 -2.27
CA ASP A 113 -17.25 4.06 -2.73
C ASP A 113 -17.85 2.67 -2.48
N VAL A 114 -18.26 2.42 -1.23
CA VAL A 114 -18.94 1.20 -0.73
C VAL A 114 -19.96 1.55 0.35
N ASP A 115 -21.04 0.78 0.44
CA ASP A 115 -22.10 0.94 1.45
C ASP A 115 -21.74 0.27 2.78
N ILE A 116 -20.63 0.72 3.37
CA ILE A 116 -20.13 0.31 4.68
C ILE A 116 -19.84 1.58 5.47
N PHE A 117 -20.04 1.58 6.79
CA PHE A 117 -19.67 2.72 7.62
C PHE A 117 -18.17 3.02 7.52
N GLN A 118 -17.78 4.29 7.30
CA GLN A 118 -16.36 4.66 7.12
C GLN A 118 -15.97 5.87 7.95
N LEU A 119 -14.76 5.84 8.49
CA LEU A 119 -14.07 7.00 9.05
C LEU A 119 -12.78 7.25 8.26
N ASN A 120 -12.71 8.39 7.58
CA ASN A 120 -11.54 8.80 6.83
C ASN A 120 -10.79 9.84 7.66
N ILE A 121 -9.71 9.43 8.33
CA ILE A 121 -9.01 10.22 9.33
C ILE A 121 -7.69 10.67 8.74
N ILE A 122 -7.34 11.96 8.86
CA ILE A 122 -6.01 12.45 8.49
C ILE A 122 -5.01 11.92 9.51
N ASP A 123 -3.89 11.36 9.04
CA ASP A 123 -2.86 10.71 9.86
C ASP A 123 -3.46 9.50 10.62
N GLY A 124 -4.31 8.74 9.94
CA GLY A 124 -5.01 7.59 10.49
C GLY A 124 -4.05 6.49 10.98
N ASP A 125 -2.87 6.38 10.37
CA ASP A 125 -1.79 5.45 10.74
C ASP A 125 -1.18 5.76 12.12
N GLU A 126 -1.20 7.02 12.55
CA GLU A 126 -0.72 7.42 13.88
C GLU A 126 -1.78 7.22 14.98
N ILE A 127 -3.06 7.17 14.59
CA ILE A 127 -4.21 7.20 15.51
C ILE A 127 -4.87 5.83 15.66
N CYS A 128 -4.86 5.01 14.61
CA CYS A 128 -5.61 3.76 14.52
C CYS A 128 -4.66 2.59 14.29
N ALA A 129 -4.67 1.64 15.23
CA ALA A 129 -3.82 0.45 15.17
C ALA A 129 -4.10 -0.39 13.91
N SER A 130 -5.35 -0.46 13.48
CA SER A 130 -5.72 -1.19 12.27
C SER A 130 -5.17 -0.55 10.99
N VAL A 131 -5.17 0.79 10.89
CA VAL A 131 -4.59 1.52 9.74
C VAL A 131 -3.06 1.42 9.76
N SER A 132 -2.45 1.57 10.94
CA SER A 132 -1.01 1.38 11.10
C SER A 132 -0.56 -0.02 10.69
N ALA A 133 -1.31 -1.06 11.10
CA ALA A 133 -1.05 -2.43 10.68
C ALA A 133 -1.21 -2.62 9.17
N ALA A 134 -2.24 -2.02 8.56
CA ALA A 134 -2.42 -2.01 7.12
C ALA A 134 -1.25 -1.35 6.38
N SER A 135 -0.72 -0.22 6.88
CA SER A 135 0.44 0.47 6.31
C SER A 135 1.67 -0.46 6.24
N ILE A 136 1.91 -1.23 7.32
CA ILE A 136 3.04 -2.15 7.43
C ILE A 136 2.85 -3.33 6.48
N ILE A 137 1.65 -3.93 6.44
CA ILE A 137 1.36 -5.06 5.56
C ILE A 137 1.46 -4.64 4.09
N ALA A 138 0.89 -3.51 3.70
CA ALA A 138 0.98 -2.96 2.36
C ALA A 138 2.46 -2.72 1.97
N LYS A 139 3.24 -2.11 2.87
CA LYS A 139 4.66 -1.81 2.64
C LYS A 139 5.51 -3.06 2.48
N VAL A 140 5.40 -4.03 3.37
CA VAL A 140 6.18 -5.28 3.32
C VAL A 140 5.81 -6.10 2.08
N SER A 141 4.50 -6.18 1.76
CA SER A 141 4.03 -6.90 0.57
C SER A 141 4.55 -6.25 -0.71
N ARG A 142 4.48 -4.92 -0.80
CA ARG A 142 5.02 -4.20 -1.96
C ARG A 142 6.54 -4.32 -2.09
N ASP A 143 7.28 -4.18 -0.99
CA ASP A 143 8.74 -4.28 -1.04
C ASP A 143 9.19 -5.66 -1.50
N SER A 144 8.47 -6.72 -1.12
CA SER A 144 8.68 -8.10 -1.60
C SER A 144 8.46 -8.22 -3.12
N ILE A 145 7.41 -7.59 -3.66
CA ILE A 145 7.16 -7.53 -5.11
C ILE A 145 8.31 -6.80 -5.82
N MET A 146 8.78 -5.68 -5.27
CA MET A 146 9.88 -4.93 -5.89
C MET A 146 11.21 -5.70 -5.86
N GLU A 147 11.46 -6.51 -4.83
CA GLU A 147 12.61 -7.41 -4.77
C GLU A 147 12.54 -8.54 -5.79
N TYR A 148 11.33 -9.04 -6.07
CA TYR A 148 11.12 -9.96 -7.18
C TYR A 148 11.41 -9.29 -8.52
N TYR A 149 10.92 -8.05 -8.73
CA TYR A 149 11.22 -7.30 -9.94
C TYR A 149 12.69 -6.93 -10.11
N ASP A 150 13.43 -6.74 -9.03
CA ASP A 150 14.88 -6.52 -9.08
C ASP A 150 15.62 -7.71 -9.73
N LYS A 151 15.15 -8.93 -9.48
CA LYS A 151 15.72 -10.14 -10.10
C LYS A 151 15.43 -10.20 -11.61
N LEU A 152 14.27 -9.70 -12.03
CA LEU A 152 13.86 -9.69 -13.44
C LEU A 152 14.47 -8.52 -14.22
N PHE A 153 14.70 -7.39 -13.55
CA PHE A 153 15.21 -6.17 -14.15
C PHE A 153 16.34 -5.56 -13.31
N PRO A 154 17.48 -6.27 -13.16
CA PRO A 154 18.56 -5.90 -12.24
C PRO A 154 19.21 -4.55 -12.58
N GLN A 155 19.05 -4.07 -13.81
CA GLN A 155 19.61 -2.79 -14.25
C GLN A 155 19.01 -1.58 -13.53
N TYR A 156 17.82 -1.70 -12.94
CA TYR A 156 17.12 -0.57 -12.29
C TYR A 156 17.30 -0.51 -10.76
N ASP A 157 17.89 -1.53 -10.12
CA ASP A 157 18.19 -1.52 -8.67
C ASP A 157 16.94 -1.31 -7.77
N PHE A 158 15.87 -2.02 -8.13
CA PHE A 158 14.58 -1.96 -7.45
C PHE A 158 14.63 -2.47 -6.02
N SER A 159 15.59 -3.32 -5.67
CA SER A 159 15.78 -3.79 -4.30
C SER A 159 16.10 -2.64 -3.34
N HIS A 160 16.77 -1.58 -3.81
CA HIS A 160 17.09 -0.40 -2.99
C HIS A 160 16.09 0.74 -3.18
N ASN A 161 15.77 1.12 -4.43
CA ASN A 161 14.92 2.28 -4.68
C ASN A 161 13.41 1.97 -4.60
N LYS A 162 13.02 0.69 -4.58
CA LYS A 162 11.62 0.22 -4.51
C LYS A 162 10.69 0.86 -5.56
N GLY A 163 11.24 1.24 -6.71
CA GLY A 163 10.53 1.89 -7.81
C GLY A 163 10.30 3.41 -7.63
N TYR A 164 10.80 4.02 -6.56
CA TYR A 164 10.71 5.47 -6.36
C TYR A 164 11.71 6.23 -7.23
N PRO A 165 11.41 7.48 -7.63
CA PRO A 165 12.24 8.26 -8.56
C PRO A 165 13.48 8.86 -7.87
N THR A 166 14.28 8.02 -7.21
CA THR A 166 15.56 8.39 -6.60
C THR A 166 16.54 8.85 -7.68
N PRO A 167 17.60 9.63 -7.35
CA PRO A 167 18.61 10.03 -8.33
C PRO A 167 19.18 8.84 -9.12
N SER A 168 19.54 7.75 -8.44
CA SER A 168 20.05 6.54 -9.09
C SER A 168 19.01 5.91 -10.03
N HIS A 169 17.75 5.82 -9.62
CA HIS A 169 16.71 5.24 -10.47
C HIS A 169 16.46 6.08 -11.72
N ARG A 170 16.45 7.42 -11.60
CA ARG A 170 16.30 8.33 -12.76
C ARG A 170 17.47 8.21 -13.73
N GLU A 171 18.70 8.06 -13.25
CA GLU A 171 19.87 7.84 -14.11
C GLU A 171 19.76 6.51 -14.86
N ARG A 172 19.43 5.42 -14.15
CA ARG A 172 19.21 4.10 -14.75
C ARG A 172 18.09 4.12 -15.79
N LEU A 173 17.00 4.83 -15.50
CA LEU A 173 15.88 5.01 -16.44
C LEU A 173 16.31 5.67 -17.74
N LYS A 174 17.20 6.68 -17.68
CA LYS A 174 17.74 7.33 -18.89
C LYS A 174 18.63 6.39 -19.72
N ILE A 175 19.41 5.53 -19.05
CA ILE A 175 20.34 4.59 -19.70
C ILE A 175 19.60 3.41 -20.32
N TYR A 176 18.70 2.78 -19.55
CA TYR A 176 18.07 1.51 -19.91
C TYR A 176 16.67 1.65 -20.48
N LYS A 177 16.12 2.86 -20.48
CA LYS A 177 14.74 3.20 -20.87
C LYS A 177 13.70 2.57 -19.93
N PRO A 178 12.40 2.90 -20.04
CA PRO A 178 11.38 2.27 -19.20
C PRO A 178 11.19 0.79 -19.52
N SER A 179 10.99 -0.04 -18.50
CA SER A 179 10.53 -1.43 -18.63
C SER A 179 9.00 -1.55 -18.51
N ILE A 180 8.46 -2.75 -18.72
CA ILE A 180 7.01 -3.04 -18.65
C ILE A 180 6.36 -2.73 -17.30
N ILE A 181 7.15 -2.59 -16.23
CA ILE A 181 6.63 -2.28 -14.88
C ILE A 181 6.72 -0.79 -14.55
N HIS A 182 7.24 0.05 -15.44
CA HIS A 182 7.22 1.50 -15.24
C HIS A 182 5.84 2.06 -15.54
N ARG A 183 5.45 3.08 -14.78
CA ARG A 183 4.19 3.83 -14.96
C ARG A 183 4.43 4.90 -16.00
N ILE A 184 4.11 4.58 -17.25
CA ILE A 184 4.42 5.41 -18.41
C ILE A 184 3.76 6.77 -18.32
N SER A 185 2.62 6.90 -17.65
CA SER A 185 1.92 8.19 -17.46
C SER A 185 2.62 9.15 -16.49
N PHE A 186 3.60 8.71 -15.70
CA PHE A 186 4.26 9.53 -14.68
C PHE A 186 5.37 10.38 -15.29
N SER A 187 5.47 11.66 -14.89
CA SER A 187 6.40 12.65 -15.47
C SER A 187 7.83 12.13 -15.68
N PRO A 188 8.51 11.54 -14.67
CA PRO A 188 9.89 11.09 -14.85
C PRO A 188 10.07 10.00 -15.91
N VAL A 189 9.02 9.23 -16.18
CA VAL A 189 9.01 8.16 -17.19
C VAL A 189 8.68 8.74 -18.56
N ARG A 190 7.65 9.60 -18.66
CA ARG A 190 7.28 10.31 -19.90
C ARG A 190 8.43 11.13 -20.46
N GLU A 191 9.11 11.89 -19.61
CA GLU A 191 10.24 12.73 -20.01
C GLU A 191 11.28 11.91 -20.81
N VAL A 192 11.60 10.69 -20.36
CA VAL A 192 12.59 9.82 -21.02
C VAL A 192 12.11 9.27 -22.38
N LEU A 193 10.80 9.19 -22.59
CA LEU A 193 10.16 8.77 -23.84
C LEU A 193 9.98 9.94 -24.82
N GLU A 194 9.69 11.15 -24.31
CA GLU A 194 9.45 12.36 -25.11
C GLU A 194 10.74 12.96 -25.70
N TYR A 195 11.92 12.73 -25.09
CA TYR A 195 13.22 13.13 -25.66
C TYR A 195 13.60 12.39 -26.97
N GLU A 196 12.70 11.61 -27.55
CA GLU A 196 12.85 10.94 -28.84
C GLU A 196 12.07 11.59 -30.01
N GLU A 197 11.38 12.72 -29.78
CA GLU A 197 10.77 13.54 -30.85
C GLU A 197 11.61 14.76 -31.27
#